data_AF-A0A8P4K6Z5-F1
#
_entry.id   AF-A0A8P4K6Z5-F1
#
_cell.length_a   1.000
_cell.length_b   1.000
_cell.length_c   1.000
_cell.angle_alpha   90.00
_cell.angle_beta   90.00
_cell.angle_gamma   90.00
#
_symmetry.space_group_name_H-M   'P 1'
#
loop_
_entity.id
_entity.type
_entity.pdbx_description
1 polymer ?
#
loop_
_entity_poly.entity_id
_entity_poly.type
_entity_poly.pdbx_seq_one_letter_code
_entity_poly.pdbx_strand_id
1 'polypeptide(L)'
;MVKLKTGSLWFLAAFLFLSTVPTVAEVLHAFSLCEGFLLQGNPPQIPGVVNGRNIQNQNRYKPICQTYNDVRRYLTLYDTRNRIPVFSAYVYRGDEGGARPQGQLWNIEPQFENREGNNNMVNVERNRIYPNQAGDTDYRNNGQFNRGHLFPSSHVYSRSDISPPSP
;
A
#
# COMPACT_ATOMS: atom_id res chain seq x y z
N MET A 1 -19.37 -47.07 -37.02
CA MET A 1 -20.44 -46.15 -36.53
C MET A 1 -20.74 -46.48 -35.08
N VAL A 2 -20.19 -45.73 -34.12
CA VAL A 2 -20.55 -45.87 -32.71
C VAL A 2 -21.76 -44.97 -32.45
N LYS A 3 -22.93 -45.57 -32.18
CA LYS A 3 -24.12 -44.84 -31.75
C LYS A 3 -23.91 -44.35 -30.32
N LEU A 4 -23.57 -43.08 -30.15
CA LEU A 4 -23.54 -42.44 -28.85
C LEU A 4 -24.97 -42.44 -28.28
N LYS A 5 -25.18 -43.12 -27.15
CA LYS A 5 -26.47 -43.23 -26.47
C LYS A 5 -26.82 -41.87 -25.87
N THR A 6 -27.83 -41.22 -26.45
CA THR A 6 -28.27 -39.84 -26.14
C THR A 6 -28.52 -39.60 -24.65
N GLY A 7 -28.86 -40.63 -23.88
CA GLY A 7 -29.03 -40.54 -22.42
C GLY A 7 -27.75 -40.24 -21.62
N SER A 8 -26.57 -40.53 -22.14
CA SER A 8 -25.28 -40.29 -21.45
C SER A 8 -24.87 -38.80 -21.47
N LEU A 9 -25.28 -38.06 -22.50
CA LEU A 9 -24.97 -36.63 -22.63
C LEU A 9 -25.66 -35.78 -21.56
N TRP A 10 -26.86 -36.17 -21.12
CA TRP A 10 -27.62 -35.42 -20.11
C TRP A 10 -26.96 -35.49 -18.73
N PHE A 11 -26.39 -36.64 -18.37
CA PHE A 11 -25.66 -36.79 -17.11
C PHE A 11 -24.33 -36.02 -17.12
N LEU A 12 -23.61 -36.03 -18.24
CA LEU A 12 -22.39 -35.22 -18.42
C LEU A 12 -22.67 -33.72 -18.36
N ALA A 13 -23.77 -33.26 -18.96
CA ALA A 13 -24.20 -31.86 -18.88
C ALA A 13 -24.55 -31.46 -17.44
N ALA A 14 -25.27 -32.32 -16.70
CA ALA A 14 -25.62 -32.05 -15.29
C ALA A 14 -24.39 -31.93 -14.38
N PHE A 15 -23.36 -32.77 -14.59
CA PHE A 15 -22.10 -32.67 -13.83
C PHE A 15 -21.31 -31.38 -14.13
N LEU A 16 -21.33 -30.90 -15.38
CA LEU A 16 -20.68 -29.63 -15.76
C LEU A 16 -21.34 -28.41 -15.12
N PHE A 17 -22.65 -28.44 -14.88
CA PHE A 17 -23.37 -27.36 -14.17
C PHE A 17 -23.15 -27.39 -12.64
N LEU A 18 -22.86 -28.56 -12.04
CA LEU A 18 -22.51 -28.64 -10.61
C LEU A 18 -21.05 -28.27 -10.32
N SER A 19 -20.16 -28.27 -11.31
CA SER A 19 -18.74 -27.93 -11.12
C SER A 19 -18.43 -26.44 -11.23
N THR A 20 -19.40 -25.59 -11.58
CA THR A 20 -19.19 -24.14 -11.57
C THR A 20 -19.27 -23.64 -10.14
N VAL A 21 -18.14 -23.68 -9.43
CA VAL A 21 -17.97 -22.95 -8.17
C VAL A 21 -18.15 -21.46 -8.49
N PRO A 22 -19.13 -20.74 -7.93
CA PRO A 22 -19.20 -19.31 -8.09
C PRO A 22 -17.97 -18.69 -7.42
N THR A 23 -16.98 -18.30 -8.23
CA THR A 23 -15.87 -17.47 -7.76
C THR A 23 -16.44 -16.09 -7.49
N VAL A 24 -16.80 -15.83 -6.24
CA VAL A 24 -17.15 -14.48 -5.79
C VAL A 24 -15.85 -13.67 -5.84
N ALA A 25 -15.70 -12.87 -6.89
CA ALA A 25 -14.66 -11.85 -6.93
C ALA A 25 -15.12 -10.71 -6.02
N GLU A 26 -14.67 -10.70 -4.77
CA GLU A 26 -14.84 -9.53 -3.93
C GLU A 26 -13.97 -8.41 -4.53
N VAL A 27 -14.61 -7.29 -4.91
CA VAL A 27 -13.90 -6.10 -5.35
C VAL A 27 -13.24 -5.53 -4.10
N LEU A 28 -12.00 -5.92 -3.83
CA LEU A 28 -11.21 -5.35 -2.73
C LEU A 28 -11.24 -3.84 -2.86
N HIS A 29 -11.89 -3.18 -1.90
CA HIS A 29 -11.91 -1.72 -1.84
C HIS A 29 -10.47 -1.21 -1.69
N ALA A 30 -10.16 -0.07 -2.32
CA ALA A 30 -8.79 0.44 -2.44
C ALA A 30 -8.02 0.57 -1.12
N PHE A 31 -8.73 0.78 0.00
CA PHE A 31 -8.16 0.94 1.34
C PHE A 31 -8.35 -0.27 2.27
N SER A 32 -9.01 -1.33 1.81
CA SER A 32 -9.43 -2.48 2.64
C SER A 32 -8.30 -3.09 3.47
N LEU A 33 -7.09 -3.20 2.90
CA LEU A 33 -5.94 -3.79 3.58
C LEU A 33 -5.43 -2.98 4.79
N CYS A 34 -5.71 -1.67 4.84
CA CYS A 34 -5.19 -0.75 5.86
C CYS A 34 -6.29 0.11 6.50
N GLU A 35 -7.56 -0.32 6.41
CA GLU A 35 -8.70 0.51 6.84
C GLU A 35 -8.68 0.87 8.33
N GLY A 36 -8.02 0.05 9.16
CA GLY A 36 -7.86 0.29 10.60
C GLY A 36 -7.08 1.57 10.95
N PHE A 37 -6.40 2.19 9.98
CA PHE A 37 -5.76 3.49 10.17
C PHE A 37 -6.67 4.68 9.82
N LEU A 38 -7.78 4.43 9.10
CA LEU A 38 -8.72 5.48 8.70
C LEU A 38 -9.70 5.78 9.83
N LEU A 39 -10.00 7.07 10.01
CA LEU A 39 -11.01 7.49 10.97
C LEU A 39 -12.38 6.91 10.57
N GLN A 40 -12.94 6.05 11.43
CA GLN A 40 -14.19 5.32 11.16
C GLN A 40 -14.15 4.51 9.85
N GLY A 41 -12.96 4.09 9.41
CA GLY A 41 -12.76 3.38 8.16
C GLY A 41 -12.99 4.21 6.90
N ASN A 42 -13.13 5.54 6.98
CA ASN A 42 -13.41 6.39 5.83
C ASN A 42 -12.18 7.19 5.39
N PRO A 43 -11.80 7.14 4.09
CA PRO A 43 -10.75 8.00 3.58
C PRO A 43 -11.25 9.45 3.41
N PRO A 44 -10.36 10.45 3.47
CA PRO A 44 -10.72 11.82 3.16
C PRO A 44 -11.22 11.95 1.73
N GLN A 45 -12.20 12.84 1.52
CA GLN A 45 -12.68 13.18 0.19
C GLN A 45 -11.74 14.21 -0.44
N ILE A 46 -11.11 13.83 -1.55
CA ILE A 46 -10.12 14.66 -2.23
C ILE A 46 -10.55 14.79 -3.69
N PRO A 47 -11.08 15.95 -4.12
CA PRO A 47 -11.53 16.16 -5.50
C PRO A 47 -10.45 15.78 -6.52
N GLY A 48 -10.82 15.00 -7.53
CA GLY A 48 -9.87 14.53 -8.55
C GLY A 48 -9.01 13.33 -8.13
N VAL A 49 -9.11 12.85 -6.89
CA VAL A 49 -8.28 11.77 -6.33
C VAL A 49 -9.11 10.67 -5.67
N VAL A 50 -9.92 11.03 -4.67
CA VAL A 50 -10.73 10.10 -3.87
C VAL A 50 -12.19 10.56 -3.90
N ASN A 51 -13.08 9.66 -4.35
CA ASN A 51 -14.53 9.83 -4.30
C ASN A 51 -15.16 8.64 -3.56
N GLY A 52 -15.73 8.89 -2.39
CA GLY A 52 -16.12 7.85 -1.45
C GLY A 52 -14.91 7.01 -1.05
N ARG A 53 -14.97 5.71 -1.32
CA ARG A 53 -13.87 4.74 -1.11
C ARG A 53 -13.10 4.40 -2.39
N ASN A 54 -13.43 5.08 -3.49
CA ASN A 54 -12.85 4.81 -4.80
C ASN A 54 -11.74 5.81 -5.11
N ILE A 55 -10.62 5.29 -5.63
CA ILE A 55 -9.54 6.08 -6.19
C ILE A 55 -9.85 6.33 -7.67
N GLN A 56 -9.88 7.61 -8.08
CA GLN A 56 -10.28 7.99 -9.44
C GLN A 56 -9.26 7.59 -10.52
N ASN A 57 -7.96 7.54 -10.17
CA ASN A 57 -6.91 7.08 -11.07
C ASN A 57 -5.99 6.08 -10.34
N GLN A 58 -6.37 4.80 -10.38
CA GLN A 58 -5.64 3.72 -9.72
C GLN A 58 -4.27 3.44 -10.35
N ASN A 59 -3.99 3.93 -11.56
CA ASN A 59 -2.67 3.79 -12.19
C ASN A 59 -1.65 4.77 -11.59
N ARG A 60 -2.11 5.93 -11.11
CA ARG A 60 -1.28 6.98 -10.50
C ARG A 60 -1.29 6.95 -8.98
N TYR A 61 -2.48 6.88 -8.39
CA TYR A 61 -2.63 6.96 -6.95
C TYR A 61 -2.65 5.55 -6.35
N LYS A 62 -1.68 5.27 -5.48
CA LYS A 62 -1.43 3.95 -4.91
C LYS A 62 -1.66 3.99 -3.40
N PRO A 63 -2.71 3.34 -2.88
CA PRO A 63 -2.87 3.16 -1.44
C PRO A 63 -1.90 2.08 -0.99
N ILE A 64 -1.19 2.32 0.11
CA ILE A 64 -0.19 1.40 0.63
C ILE A 64 -0.25 1.32 2.15
N CYS A 65 -0.21 0.10 2.68
CA CYS A 65 0.09 -0.12 4.10
C CYS A 65 1.60 -0.03 4.25
N GLN A 66 2.07 1.06 4.85
CA GLN A 66 3.48 1.29 5.14
C GLN A 66 3.91 0.24 6.17
N THR A 67 4.67 -0.75 5.72
CA THR A 67 4.97 -1.97 6.48
C THR A 67 6.46 -2.03 6.75
N TYR A 68 6.84 -2.16 8.01
CA TYR A 68 8.23 -2.26 8.43
C TYR A 68 8.39 -3.44 9.40
N ASN A 69 9.34 -4.34 9.10
CA ASN A 69 9.55 -5.61 9.80
C ASN A 69 8.26 -6.43 9.94
N ASP A 70 7.54 -6.57 8.82
CA ASP A 70 6.28 -7.28 8.66
C ASP A 70 5.11 -6.72 9.48
N VAL A 71 5.29 -5.54 10.09
CA VAL A 71 4.25 -4.86 10.86
C VAL A 71 3.77 -3.64 10.09
N ARG A 72 2.45 -3.60 9.82
CA ARG A 72 1.77 -2.42 9.25
C ARG A 72 1.76 -1.30 10.28
N ARG A 73 2.26 -0.12 9.88
CA ARG A 73 2.44 1.03 10.79
C ARG A 73 1.45 2.16 10.52
N TYR A 74 1.21 2.46 9.25
CA TYR A 74 0.29 3.51 8.82
C TYR A 74 -0.16 3.28 7.38
N LEU A 75 -1.18 4.02 6.95
CA LEU A 75 -1.64 4.07 5.57
C LEU A 75 -1.09 5.33 4.90
N THR A 76 -0.67 5.21 3.65
CA THR A 76 -0.41 6.35 2.75
C THR A 76 -1.18 6.16 1.46
N LEU A 77 -1.81 7.22 0.94
CA LEU A 77 -2.18 7.30 -0.47
C LEU A 77 -1.09 8.07 -1.21
N TYR A 78 -0.39 7.41 -2.11
CA TYR A 78 0.79 7.96 -2.78
C TYR A 78 0.50 8.33 -4.23
N ASP A 79 1.02 9.46 -4.70
CA ASP A 79 1.00 9.88 -6.11
C ASP A 79 2.33 9.52 -6.77
N THR A 80 2.36 8.42 -7.53
CA THR A 80 3.61 7.93 -8.14
C THR A 80 4.13 8.84 -9.25
N ARG A 81 3.26 9.64 -9.87
CA ARG A 81 3.65 10.56 -10.95
C ARG A 81 4.40 11.77 -10.39
N ASN A 82 3.87 12.36 -9.32
CA ASN A 82 4.51 13.51 -8.66
C ASN A 82 5.54 13.08 -7.61
N ARG A 83 5.59 11.79 -7.27
CA ARG A 83 6.48 11.21 -6.26
C ARG A 83 6.27 11.88 -4.89
N ILE A 84 5.00 12.06 -4.51
CA ILE A 84 4.62 12.67 -3.23
C ILE A 84 3.46 11.91 -2.58
N PRO A 85 3.40 11.89 -1.24
CA PRO A 85 2.22 11.43 -0.53
C PRO A 85 1.07 12.45 -0.70
N VAL A 86 -0.13 11.95 -0.99
CA VAL A 86 -1.35 12.76 -1.04
C VAL A 86 -1.93 12.94 0.36
N PHE A 87 -2.06 11.84 1.10
CA PHE A 87 -2.38 11.85 2.52
C PHE A 87 -1.80 10.61 3.21
N SER A 88 -1.65 10.71 4.53
CA SER A 88 -1.35 9.58 5.40
C SER A 88 -2.37 9.50 6.53
N ALA A 89 -2.56 8.31 7.07
CA ALA A 89 -3.44 8.05 8.20
C ALA A 89 -2.77 7.04 9.14
N TYR A 90 -2.79 7.32 10.43
CA TYR A 90 -2.22 6.46 11.46
C TYR A 90 -3.03 6.60 12.75
N VAL A 91 -2.93 5.59 13.61
CA VAL A 91 -3.53 5.62 14.94
C VAL A 91 -2.51 6.17 15.92
N TYR A 92 -2.80 7.33 16.52
CA TYR A 92 -2.01 7.83 17.63
C TYR A 92 -2.22 6.93 18.86
N ARG A 93 -1.12 6.39 19.39
CA ARG A 93 -1.14 5.45 20.54
C ARG A 93 -0.39 5.98 21.77
N GLY A 94 0.16 7.20 21.70
CA GLY A 94 1.01 7.79 22.73
C GLY A 94 2.35 8.25 22.17
N ASP A 95 3.26 8.61 23.06
CA ASP A 95 4.60 9.17 22.77
C ASP A 95 5.73 8.50 23.58
N GLU A 96 5.45 7.35 24.18
CA GLU A 96 6.38 6.56 24.99
C GLU A 96 7.56 5.96 24.18
N GLY A 97 7.49 6.00 22.84
CA GLY A 97 8.55 5.51 21.96
C GLY A 97 9.83 6.36 21.96
N GLY A 98 9.77 7.55 22.55
CA GLY A 98 10.93 8.40 22.81
C GLY A 98 11.42 9.20 21.61
N ALA A 99 12.69 9.59 21.64
CA ALA A 99 13.27 10.47 20.64
C ALA A 99 13.49 9.77 19.29
N ARG A 100 13.48 10.56 18.21
CA ARG A 100 13.79 10.09 16.86
C ARG A 100 15.17 9.40 16.83
N PRO A 101 15.29 8.18 16.28
CA PRO A 101 16.57 7.50 16.19
C PRO A 101 17.50 8.24 15.22
N GLN A 102 18.77 8.31 15.60
CA GLN A 102 19.82 8.87 14.75
C GLN A 102 20.27 7.84 13.70
N GLY A 103 20.63 8.33 12.52
CA GLY A 103 21.23 7.49 11.48
C GLY A 103 20.29 6.56 10.72
N GLN A 104 18.96 6.71 10.84
CA GLN A 104 18.04 5.97 9.98
C GLN A 104 18.21 6.35 8.52
N LEU A 105 18.36 5.34 7.67
CA LEU A 105 18.36 5.49 6.22
C LEU A 105 16.94 5.74 5.72
N TRP A 106 16.83 6.42 4.59
CA TRP A 106 15.57 6.54 3.86
C TRP A 106 15.21 5.18 3.28
N ASN A 107 13.95 4.78 3.46
CA ASN A 107 13.40 3.58 2.87
C ASN A 107 12.59 3.91 1.62
N ILE A 108 12.48 2.92 0.75
CA ILE A 108 11.61 2.93 -0.44
C ILE A 108 10.60 1.79 -0.32
N GLU A 109 9.52 1.93 -1.08
CA GLU A 109 8.47 0.94 -1.27
C GLU A 109 8.77 0.13 -2.54
N PRO A 110 9.26 -1.13 -2.42
CA PRO A 110 9.68 -1.92 -3.57
C PRO A 110 8.56 -2.12 -4.61
N GLN A 111 7.31 -2.23 -4.12
CA GLN A 111 6.12 -2.47 -4.93
C GLN A 111 5.77 -1.31 -5.87
N PHE A 112 6.33 -0.11 -5.68
CA PHE A 112 6.18 0.98 -6.64
C PHE A 112 7.06 0.82 -7.87
N GLU A 113 8.23 0.17 -7.74
CA GLU A 113 9.15 -0.03 -8.86
C GLU A 113 9.01 -1.41 -9.52
N ASN A 114 8.66 -2.42 -8.72
CA ASN A 114 8.44 -3.78 -9.20
C ASN A 114 7.10 -4.28 -8.65
N ARG A 115 6.19 -4.73 -9.51
CA ARG A 115 4.88 -5.27 -9.08
C ARG A 115 4.99 -6.51 -8.19
N GLU A 116 6.11 -7.24 -8.27
CA GLU A 116 6.43 -8.39 -7.43
C GLU A 116 7.28 -7.99 -6.19
N GLY A 117 7.47 -6.69 -5.97
CA GLY A 117 8.20 -6.16 -4.84
C GLY A 117 7.56 -6.54 -3.50
N ASN A 118 8.40 -6.73 -2.48
CA ASN A 118 7.94 -7.00 -1.12
C ASN A 118 7.08 -5.83 -0.61
N ASN A 119 6.08 -6.14 0.21
CA ASN A 119 5.25 -5.13 0.87
C ASN A 119 5.97 -4.38 2.00
N ASN A 120 7.10 -4.92 2.48
CA ASN A 120 7.97 -4.26 3.44
C ASN A 120 8.82 -3.22 2.76
N MET A 121 8.86 -2.03 3.36
CA MET A 121 9.80 -0.98 3.00
C MET A 121 11.24 -1.47 3.20
N VAL A 122 12.13 -1.06 2.31
CA VAL A 122 13.54 -1.46 2.33
C VAL A 122 14.45 -0.26 2.24
N ASN A 123 15.69 -0.40 2.74
CA ASN A 123 16.68 0.67 2.62
C ASN A 123 16.90 1.03 1.15
N VAL A 124 17.01 2.32 0.89
CA VAL A 124 17.39 2.84 -0.43
C VAL A 124 18.76 2.32 -0.87
N GLU A 125 18.90 2.02 -2.16
CA GLU A 125 20.20 1.79 -2.78
C GLU A 125 20.89 3.14 -3.03
N ARG A 126 22.18 3.24 -2.68
CA ARG A 126 22.91 4.50 -2.85
C ARG A 126 22.95 4.90 -4.33
N ASN A 127 22.65 6.17 -4.60
CA ASN A 127 22.67 6.78 -5.92
C ASN A 127 21.69 6.17 -6.94
N ARG A 128 20.72 5.37 -6.48
CA ARG A 128 19.65 4.88 -7.34
C ARG A 128 18.54 5.93 -7.48
N ILE A 129 18.06 6.10 -8.71
CA ILE A 129 16.89 6.92 -9.02
C ILE A 129 15.67 6.01 -9.04
N TYR A 130 14.60 6.46 -8.38
CA TYR A 130 13.33 5.76 -8.31
C TYR A 130 12.30 6.54 -9.12
N PRO A 131 11.81 6.00 -10.26
CA PRO A 131 10.92 6.76 -11.15
C PRO A 131 9.51 6.95 -10.57
N ASN A 132 9.05 6.08 -9.68
CA ASN A 132 7.69 6.10 -9.17
C ASN A 132 7.58 6.59 -7.72
N GLN A 133 8.69 6.99 -7.09
CA GLN A 133 8.70 7.51 -5.72
C GLN A 133 9.92 8.38 -5.43
N ALA A 134 9.86 9.15 -4.35
CA ALA A 134 10.99 9.96 -3.92
C ALA A 134 12.07 9.07 -3.27
N GLY A 135 13.31 9.21 -3.75
CA GLY A 135 14.49 8.58 -3.17
C GLY A 135 15.31 9.54 -2.32
N ASP A 136 16.32 9.01 -1.64
CA ASP A 136 17.26 9.83 -0.85
C ASP A 136 17.97 10.88 -1.71
N THR A 137 18.25 10.57 -2.97
CA THR A 137 18.89 11.50 -3.93
C THR A 137 18.05 12.75 -4.23
N ASP A 138 16.72 12.67 -4.14
CA ASP A 138 15.84 13.83 -4.37
C ASP A 138 15.95 14.86 -3.22
N TYR A 139 16.40 14.42 -2.03
CA TYR A 139 16.56 15.27 -0.85
C TYR A 139 18.02 15.65 -0.54
N ARG A 140 19.00 14.91 -1.07
CA ARG A 140 20.41 15.22 -0.86
C ARG A 140 20.80 16.52 -1.55
N ASN A 141 21.65 17.30 -0.88
CA ASN A 141 22.32 18.49 -1.43
C ASN A 141 21.38 19.61 -1.94
N ASN A 142 20.08 19.57 -1.62
CA ASN A 142 19.13 20.61 -2.08
C ASN A 142 19.07 21.83 -1.16
N GLY A 143 19.61 21.74 0.06
CA GLY A 143 19.69 22.83 1.06
C GLY A 143 18.35 23.41 1.55
N GLN A 144 17.22 23.01 0.96
CA GLN A 144 15.91 23.66 1.14
C GLN A 144 14.84 22.72 1.69
N PHE A 145 14.94 21.41 1.43
CA PHE A 145 13.89 20.46 1.76
C PHE A 145 14.39 19.35 2.69
N ASN A 146 13.58 19.03 3.70
CA ASN A 146 13.83 17.92 4.59
C ASN A 146 12.99 16.69 4.21
N ARG A 147 13.46 15.53 4.68
CA ARG A 147 12.74 14.24 4.68
C ARG A 147 11.68 14.23 5.79
N GLY A 148 10.63 15.00 5.59
CA GLY A 148 9.50 15.13 6.52
C GLY A 148 8.83 13.78 6.76
N HIS A 149 8.49 13.48 8.02
CA HIS A 149 7.85 12.21 8.37
C HIS A 149 6.34 12.31 8.21
N LEU A 150 5.75 11.33 7.53
CA LEU A 150 4.29 11.16 7.48
C LEU A 150 3.73 10.53 8.75
N PHE A 151 4.49 9.63 9.33
CA PHE A 151 4.24 9.06 10.66
C PHE A 151 5.37 9.51 11.60
N PRO A 152 5.12 10.52 12.46
CA PRO A 152 6.17 11.09 13.31
C PRO A 152 6.72 10.06 14.32
N SER A 153 8.04 9.99 14.47
CA SER A 153 8.66 9.11 15.46
C SER A 153 8.28 9.46 16.91
N SER A 154 7.84 10.69 17.18
CA SER A 154 7.33 11.10 18.49
C SER A 154 5.93 10.58 18.81
N HIS A 155 5.21 10.04 17.82
CA HIS A 155 3.83 9.54 17.98
C HIS A 155 3.76 8.01 18.06
N VAL A 156 4.93 7.37 18.23
CA VAL A 156 5.03 5.93 18.35
C VAL A 156 4.88 5.51 19.81
N TYR A 157 4.16 4.42 20.05
CA TYR A 157 3.92 3.90 21.39
C TYR A 157 5.18 3.27 21.98
N SER A 158 5.90 2.47 21.21
CA SER A 158 7.13 1.82 21.65
C SER A 158 8.27 2.04 20.66
N ARG A 159 9.50 1.84 21.11
CA ARG A 159 10.69 1.96 20.24
C ARG A 159 10.66 0.99 19.05
N SER A 160 10.02 -0.17 19.20
CA SER A 160 9.81 -1.13 18.11
C SER A 160 8.79 -0.66 17.06
N ASP A 161 8.02 0.38 17.34
CA ASP A 161 7.05 0.96 16.41
C ASP A 161 7.65 2.02 15.49
N ILE A 162 8.88 2.44 15.77
CA ILE A 162 9.62 3.37 14.92
C ILE A 162 9.97 2.67 13.59
N SER A 163 9.40 3.18 12.51
CA SER A 163 9.85 2.89 11.15
C SER A 163 10.83 3.97 10.65
N PRO A 164 11.76 3.62 9.75
CA PRO A 164 12.51 4.61 9.01
C PRO A 164 11.58 5.52 8.19
N PRO A 165 12.02 6.73 7.82
CA PRO A 165 11.26 7.54 6.88
C PRO A 165 11.14 6.84 5.52
N SER A 166 9.96 6.95 4.93
CA SER A 166 9.62 6.45 3.61
C SER A 166 8.77 7.50 2.88
N PRO A 167 8.69 7.41 1.53
CA PRO A 167 7.86 8.28 0.72
C PRO A 167 6.36 8.21 1.05
#